data_AF-A0A836V396-F1
#
_entry.id   AF-A0A836V396-F1
#
_cell.length_a   1.000
_cell.length_b   1.000
_cell.length_c   1.000
_cell.angle_alpha   90.00
_cell.angle_beta   90.00
_cell.angle_gamma   90.00
#
_symmetry.space_group_name_H-M   'P 1'
#
loop_
_entity.id
_entity.type
_entity.pdbx_description
1 polymer ?
#
loop_
_entity_poly.entity_id
_entity_poly.type
_entity_poly.pdbx_seq_one_letter_code
_entity_poly.pdbx_strand_id
1 'polypeptide(L)'
;MKKIRHTDSQILSILKQNEMGKSVPDLCREHGMSSACFYQWRSKYGGMDASLMKRMKELEEENRRLKKMYAEERLMGEIAREALEKKVVKPSRRKEMAHHAVAHYQVSIRLSCKTFSISETCYRYQAKLSDENAEIADWLLRLSDTHKRWGFGLCFLYLRNIKGYGWNHKRVYRIYRELELNLRIKPRRRIKRDKPEALSVPDKINQVWSMDFMSDSLIDGRSLRTFNVLDDFNREGLAVDVDLSLPCARVIRSLERIIEWRGKPLAIRCDNGPEYISQTLKNWANQQQINLLYIQPGKPTQNAYIERFNRTARHEWLDLHLFGSIKQAQQLATEWLWTYNNERPHTAIGGIPPVRLLDVA
;
A
#
# COMPACT_ATOMS: atom_id res chain seq x y z
N MET A 1 30.33 -49.79 24.51
CA MET A 1 30.64 -50.49 23.24
C MET A 1 31.61 -51.62 23.53
N LYS A 2 31.32 -52.87 23.14
CA LYS A 2 32.28 -53.98 23.28
C LYS A 2 33.56 -53.63 22.50
N LYS A 3 34.73 -53.69 23.14
CA LYS A 3 36.02 -53.48 22.44
C LYS A 3 36.18 -54.56 21.38
N ILE A 4 36.23 -54.17 20.12
CA ILE A 4 36.49 -55.08 19.01
C ILE A 4 37.96 -55.52 19.10
N ARG A 5 38.20 -56.83 19.22
CA ARG A 5 39.54 -57.41 19.51
C ARG A 5 40.47 -57.44 18.29
N HIS A 6 39.90 -57.45 17.08
CA HIS A 6 40.63 -57.40 15.81
C HIS A 6 39.98 -56.38 14.87
N THR A 7 40.78 -55.50 14.28
CA THR A 7 40.31 -54.57 13.23
C THR A 7 40.05 -55.31 11.92
N ASP A 8 39.18 -54.75 11.08
CA ASP A 8 38.83 -55.31 9.77
C ASP A 8 40.08 -55.58 8.89
N SER A 9 41.11 -54.73 8.96
CA SER A 9 42.39 -54.91 8.25
C SER A 9 43.23 -56.06 8.81
N GLN A 10 43.22 -56.26 10.13
CA GLN A 10 43.89 -57.39 10.77
C GLN A 10 43.21 -58.72 10.40
N ILE A 11 41.87 -58.76 10.36
CA ILE A 11 41.12 -59.95 9.95
C ILE A 11 41.49 -60.38 8.53
N LEU A 12 41.58 -59.42 7.58
CA LEU A 12 41.98 -59.70 6.20
C LEU A 12 43.43 -60.20 6.07
N SER A 13 44.37 -59.61 6.83
CA SER A 13 45.75 -60.07 6.83
C SER A 13 45.86 -61.54 7.26
N ILE A 14 45.06 -61.94 8.26
CA ILE A 14 45.02 -63.30 8.80
C ILE A 14 44.39 -64.27 7.80
N LEU A 15 43.32 -63.87 7.11
CA LEU A 15 42.70 -64.67 6.04
C LEU A 15 43.66 -64.86 4.85
N LYS A 16 44.40 -63.81 4.47
CA LYS A 16 45.41 -63.89 3.39
C LYS A 16 46.58 -64.82 3.75
N GLN A 17 47.00 -64.84 5.02
CA GLN A 17 48.00 -65.79 5.49
C GLN A 17 47.55 -67.25 5.36
N ASN A 18 46.24 -67.52 5.54
CA ASN A 18 45.67 -68.85 5.28
C ASN A 18 45.65 -69.19 3.78
N GLU A 19 45.27 -68.24 2.92
CA GLU A 19 45.32 -68.41 1.46
C GLU A 19 46.75 -68.64 0.95
N MET A 20 47.76 -68.08 1.62
CA MET A 20 49.19 -68.32 1.36
C MET A 20 49.73 -69.63 1.95
N GLY A 21 48.88 -70.46 2.58
CA GLY A 21 49.22 -71.82 3.00
C GLY A 21 49.42 -72.06 4.51
N LYS A 22 49.26 -71.05 5.39
CA LYS A 22 49.29 -71.29 6.85
C LYS A 22 48.04 -72.06 7.32
N SER A 23 48.21 -73.05 8.20
CA SER A 23 47.11 -73.86 8.72
C SER A 23 46.18 -73.06 9.65
N VAL A 24 44.87 -73.35 9.61
CA VAL A 24 43.87 -72.69 10.47
C VAL A 24 44.18 -72.86 11.98
N PRO A 25 44.60 -74.05 12.47
CA PRO A 25 45.01 -74.21 13.87
C PRO A 25 46.16 -73.31 14.30
N ASP A 26 47.14 -73.06 13.43
CA ASP A 26 48.31 -72.23 13.75
C ASP A 26 47.92 -70.74 13.83
N LEU A 27 47.09 -70.27 12.89
CA LEU A 27 46.56 -68.91 12.91
C LEU A 27 45.68 -68.64 14.14
N CYS A 28 44.94 -69.65 14.60
CA CYS A 28 44.13 -69.56 15.81
C CYS A 28 44.98 -69.37 17.07
N ARG A 29 46.14 -70.05 17.16
CA ARG A 29 47.10 -69.89 18.26
C ARG A 29 47.84 -68.55 18.19
N GLU A 30 48.33 -68.19 17.00
CA GLU A 30 49.14 -66.99 16.77
C GLU A 30 48.38 -65.70 17.09
N HIS A 31 47.10 -65.64 16.71
CA HIS A 31 46.29 -64.44 16.85
C HIS A 31 45.22 -64.54 17.96
N GLY A 32 45.22 -65.61 18.76
CA GLY A 32 44.35 -65.75 19.93
C GLY A 32 42.86 -65.76 19.61
N MET A 33 42.46 -66.49 18.55
CA MET A 33 41.07 -66.63 18.10
C MET A 33 40.63 -68.09 18.03
N SER A 34 39.32 -68.33 18.07
CA SER A 34 38.78 -69.68 17.87
C SER A 34 38.64 -70.02 16.39
N SER A 35 38.71 -71.31 16.04
CA SER A 35 38.51 -71.77 14.66
C SER A 35 37.13 -71.41 14.12
N ALA A 36 36.11 -71.41 14.97
CA ALA A 36 34.77 -70.94 14.59
C ALA A 36 34.76 -69.46 14.17
N CYS A 37 35.51 -68.61 14.89
CA CYS A 37 35.66 -67.20 14.56
C CYS A 37 36.36 -67.00 13.21
N PHE A 38 37.40 -67.81 12.94
CA PHE A 38 38.11 -67.81 11.66
C PHE A 38 37.19 -68.17 10.48
N TYR A 39 36.41 -69.25 10.58
CA TYR A 39 35.48 -69.64 9.50
C TYR A 39 34.34 -68.64 9.32
N GLN A 40 33.85 -68.00 10.40
CA GLN A 40 32.90 -66.89 10.30
C GLN A 40 33.50 -65.69 9.56
N TRP A 41 34.77 -65.35 9.82
CA TRP A 41 35.47 -64.31 9.08
C TRP A 41 35.71 -64.69 7.62
N ARG A 42 36.09 -65.94 7.35
CA ARG A 42 36.27 -66.44 5.98
C ARG A 42 34.97 -66.41 5.19
N SER A 43 33.83 -66.71 5.82
CA SER A 43 32.51 -66.59 5.20
C SER A 43 32.13 -65.13 4.90
N LYS A 44 32.45 -64.20 5.82
CA LYS A 44 32.07 -62.79 5.71
C LYS A 44 33.01 -61.94 4.84
N TYR A 45 34.31 -62.25 4.85
CA TYR A 45 35.38 -61.45 4.24
C TYR A 45 36.24 -62.24 3.24
N GLY A 46 36.01 -63.54 3.07
CA GLY A 46 36.76 -64.36 2.11
C GLY A 46 36.57 -63.87 0.68
N GLY A 47 37.67 -63.74 -0.06
CA GLY A 47 37.67 -63.18 -1.42
C GLY A 47 37.58 -61.65 -1.50
N MET A 48 37.50 -60.92 -0.38
CA MET A 48 37.63 -59.46 -0.37
C MET A 48 39.06 -59.04 -0.03
N ASP A 49 39.63 -58.14 -0.82
CA ASP A 49 40.90 -57.48 -0.47
C ASP A 49 40.64 -56.19 0.35
N ALA A 50 41.73 -55.60 0.86
CA ALA A 50 41.64 -54.37 1.64
C ALA A 50 41.08 -53.18 0.83
N SER A 51 41.23 -53.21 -0.50
CA SER A 51 40.72 -52.20 -1.42
C SER A 51 39.19 -52.26 -1.55
N LEU A 52 38.63 -53.46 -1.73
CA LEU A 52 37.20 -53.73 -1.81
C LEU A 52 36.49 -53.39 -0.50
N MET A 53 37.09 -53.68 0.66
CA MET A 53 36.54 -53.29 1.95
C MET A 53 36.51 -51.77 2.17
N LYS A 54 37.55 -51.05 1.73
CA LYS A 54 37.55 -49.59 1.76
C LYS A 54 36.42 -49.02 0.90
N ARG A 55 36.26 -49.54 -0.33
CA ARG A 55 35.18 -49.17 -1.24
C ARG A 55 33.79 -49.49 -0.70
N MET A 56 33.61 -50.64 -0.04
CA MET A 56 32.37 -51.01 0.62
C MET A 56 32.00 -50.01 1.73
N LYS A 57 32.96 -49.62 2.57
CA LYS A 57 32.72 -48.60 3.61
C LYS A 57 32.37 -47.24 3.02
N GLU A 58 33.09 -46.79 2.00
CA GLU A 58 32.76 -45.55 1.28
C GLU A 58 31.34 -45.59 0.70
N LEU A 59 30.95 -46.71 0.07
CA LEU A 59 29.60 -46.92 -0.46
C LEU A 59 28.54 -47.01 0.65
N GLU A 60 28.85 -47.57 1.80
CA GLU A 60 27.94 -47.59 2.96
C GLU A 60 27.71 -46.16 3.51
N GLU A 61 28.78 -45.36 3.60
CA GLU A 61 28.68 -43.96 4.02
C GLU A 61 27.92 -43.10 3.01
N GLU A 62 28.17 -43.31 1.72
CA GLU A 62 27.43 -42.67 0.64
C GLU A 62 25.96 -43.07 0.67
N ASN A 63 25.64 -44.36 0.81
CA ASN A 63 24.27 -44.84 0.98
C ASN A 63 23.58 -44.24 2.21
N ARG A 64 24.29 -44.14 3.34
CA ARG A 64 23.77 -43.48 4.55
C ARG A 64 23.45 -42.01 4.26
N ARG A 65 24.33 -41.30 3.54
CA ARG A 65 24.14 -39.90 3.15
C ARG A 65 22.97 -39.74 2.18
N LEU A 66 22.86 -40.62 1.18
CA LEU A 66 21.77 -40.62 0.20
C LEU A 66 20.42 -40.92 0.84
N LYS A 67 20.34 -41.92 1.72
CA LYS A 67 19.11 -42.24 2.48
C LYS A 67 18.64 -41.04 3.30
N LYS A 68 19.57 -40.35 3.96
CA LYS A 68 19.25 -39.13 4.71
C LYS A 68 18.74 -38.01 3.78
N MET A 69 19.43 -37.78 2.67
CA MET A 69 19.05 -36.77 1.68
C MET A 69 17.65 -37.05 1.11
N TYR A 70 17.38 -38.31 0.72
CA TYR A 70 16.09 -38.72 0.19
C TYR A 70 14.96 -38.56 1.22
N ALA A 71 15.20 -38.92 2.49
CA ALA A 71 14.21 -38.72 3.54
C ALA A 71 13.90 -37.23 3.78
N GLU A 72 14.92 -36.37 3.82
CA GLU A 72 14.75 -34.92 3.94
C GLU A 72 14.02 -34.33 2.73
N GLU A 73 14.39 -34.72 1.52
CA GLU A 73 13.80 -34.23 0.27
C GLU A 73 12.35 -34.69 0.07
N ARG A 74 12.06 -35.94 0.42
CA ARG A 74 10.70 -36.48 0.40
C ARG A 74 9.80 -35.72 1.38
N LEU A 75 10.27 -35.51 2.61
CA LEU A 75 9.54 -34.76 3.62
C LEU A 75 9.32 -33.29 3.19
N MET A 76 10.32 -32.66 2.57
CA MET A 76 10.16 -31.34 1.95
C MET A 76 9.07 -31.33 0.89
N GLY A 77 9.04 -32.33 0.01
CA GLY A 77 8.05 -32.45 -1.05
C GLY A 77 6.63 -32.69 -0.54
N GLU A 78 6.47 -33.45 0.55
CA GLU A 78 5.17 -33.66 1.23
C GLU A 78 4.67 -32.36 1.87
N ILE A 79 5.50 -31.71 2.69
CA ILE A 79 5.16 -30.43 3.34
C ILE A 79 4.85 -29.34 2.32
N ALA A 80 5.66 -29.22 1.27
CA ALA A 80 5.45 -28.21 0.24
C ALA A 80 4.13 -28.44 -0.52
N ARG A 81 3.81 -29.68 -0.85
CA ARG A 81 2.59 -30.02 -1.60
C ARG A 81 1.33 -29.71 -0.81
N GLU A 82 1.29 -30.08 0.47
CA GLU A 82 0.16 -29.80 1.35
C GLU A 82 0.00 -28.30 1.60
N ALA A 83 1.11 -27.58 1.73
CA ALA A 83 1.08 -26.14 2.00
C ALA A 83 0.81 -25.29 0.73
N LEU A 84 1.10 -25.78 -0.48
CA LEU A 84 1.01 -25.03 -1.75
C LEU A 84 -0.31 -25.23 -2.52
N GLU A 85 -1.38 -25.68 -1.88
CA GLU A 85 -2.73 -25.64 -2.50
C GLU A 85 -3.14 -24.22 -2.96
N LYS A 86 -2.45 -23.17 -2.50
CA LYS A 86 -2.66 -21.77 -2.93
C LYS A 86 -1.35 -21.11 -3.35
N LYS A 87 -1.40 -20.21 -4.33
CA LYS A 87 -0.24 -19.45 -4.84
C LYS A 87 0.31 -18.49 -3.78
N VAL A 88 1.42 -18.86 -3.12
CA VAL A 88 2.03 -18.04 -2.04
C VAL A 88 3.24 -17.24 -2.53
N VAL A 89 3.01 -15.96 -2.84
CA VAL A 89 4.02 -15.06 -3.42
C VAL A 89 4.69 -14.16 -2.37
N LYS A 90 4.10 -13.96 -1.18
CA LYS A 90 4.59 -12.99 -0.19
C LYS A 90 5.49 -13.65 0.88
N PRO A 91 6.65 -13.05 1.23
CA PRO A 91 7.55 -13.57 2.28
C PRO A 91 6.90 -13.73 3.65
N SER A 92 5.96 -12.87 4.04
CA SER A 92 5.24 -12.97 5.33
C SER A 92 4.41 -14.26 5.44
N ARG A 93 3.71 -14.62 4.36
CA ARG A 93 2.94 -15.88 4.29
C ARG A 93 3.85 -17.10 4.32
N ARG A 94 4.98 -17.06 3.60
CA ARG A 94 5.97 -18.16 3.63
C ARG A 94 6.55 -18.38 5.03
N LYS A 95 6.72 -17.30 5.79
CA LYS A 95 7.11 -17.38 7.19
C LYS A 95 6.05 -18.02 8.09
N GLU A 96 4.78 -17.64 7.95
CA GLU A 96 3.66 -18.28 8.66
C GLU A 96 3.62 -19.79 8.37
N MET A 97 3.77 -20.18 7.09
CA MET A 97 3.83 -21.58 6.68
C MET A 97 5.02 -22.31 7.30
N ALA A 98 6.19 -21.65 7.40
CA ALA A 98 7.35 -22.23 8.03
C ALA A 98 7.14 -22.48 9.53
N HIS A 99 6.49 -21.56 10.24
CA HIS A 99 6.10 -21.78 11.65
C HIS A 99 5.10 -22.93 11.78
N HIS A 100 4.08 -22.96 10.92
CA HIS A 100 3.10 -24.04 10.89
C HIS A 100 3.76 -25.39 10.66
N ALA A 101 4.71 -25.49 9.72
CA ALA A 101 5.37 -26.74 9.43
C ALA A 101 6.25 -27.24 10.59
N VAL A 102 6.94 -26.35 11.29
CA VAL A 102 7.70 -26.71 12.50
C VAL A 102 6.75 -27.22 13.59
N ALA A 103 5.62 -26.55 13.80
CA ALA A 103 4.65 -26.93 14.83
C ALA A 103 3.91 -28.24 14.52
N HIS A 104 3.51 -28.44 13.25
CA HIS A 104 2.65 -29.55 12.83
C HIS A 104 3.43 -30.83 12.53
N TYR A 105 4.54 -30.73 11.77
CA TYR A 105 5.34 -31.89 11.37
C TYR A 105 6.57 -32.11 12.27
N GLN A 106 6.75 -31.29 13.31
CA GLN A 106 7.87 -31.39 14.27
C GLN A 106 9.25 -31.39 13.58
N VAL A 107 9.37 -30.68 12.45
CA VAL A 107 10.61 -30.58 11.68
C VAL A 107 11.51 -29.47 12.20
N SER A 108 12.82 -29.60 11.95
CA SER A 108 13.76 -28.54 12.30
C SER A 108 13.46 -27.22 11.57
N ILE A 109 13.77 -26.09 12.22
CA ILE A 109 13.61 -24.75 11.65
C ILE A 109 14.35 -24.65 10.30
N ARG A 110 15.56 -25.23 10.21
CA ARG A 110 16.37 -25.25 9.00
C ARG A 110 15.66 -25.96 7.84
N LEU A 111 15.07 -27.14 8.11
CA LEU A 111 14.33 -27.90 7.09
C LEU A 111 13.13 -27.08 6.61
N SER A 112 12.33 -26.56 7.54
CA SER A 112 11.14 -25.75 7.23
C SER A 112 11.49 -24.48 6.43
N CYS A 113 12.52 -23.74 6.84
CA CYS A 113 13.00 -22.55 6.13
C CYS A 113 13.45 -22.87 4.70
N LYS A 114 14.13 -24.00 4.51
CA LYS A 114 14.56 -24.47 3.19
C LYS A 114 13.35 -24.90 2.34
N THR A 115 12.34 -25.56 2.92
CA THR A 115 11.09 -25.92 2.23
C THR A 115 10.38 -24.68 1.66
N PHE A 116 10.26 -23.61 2.45
CA PHE A 116 9.55 -22.39 2.03
C PHE A 116 10.43 -21.30 1.43
N SER A 117 11.71 -21.59 1.18
CA SER A 117 12.68 -20.63 0.62
C SER A 117 12.74 -19.31 1.39
N ILE A 118 12.85 -19.38 2.72
CA ILE A 118 13.06 -18.23 3.61
C ILE A 118 14.34 -18.39 4.41
N SER A 119 14.94 -17.30 4.86
CA SER A 119 16.09 -17.37 5.76
C SER A 119 15.67 -17.70 7.19
N GLU A 120 16.57 -18.36 7.91
CA GLU A 120 16.45 -18.62 9.34
C GLU A 120 16.35 -17.33 10.19
N THR A 121 16.90 -16.22 9.70
CA THR A 121 16.74 -14.88 10.31
C THR A 121 15.32 -14.34 10.12
N CYS A 122 14.71 -14.51 8.94
CA CYS A 122 13.33 -14.12 8.67
C CYS A 122 12.35 -14.91 9.56
N TYR A 123 12.58 -16.22 9.72
CA TYR A 123 11.82 -17.08 10.62
C TYR A 123 11.85 -16.55 12.06
N ARG A 124 13.03 -16.22 12.58
CA ARG A 124 13.21 -15.77 13.97
C ARG A 124 12.84 -14.31 14.20
N TYR A 125 12.80 -13.49 13.15
CA TYR A 125 12.49 -12.07 13.25
C TYR A 125 11.12 -11.89 13.92
N GLN A 126 11.02 -11.10 14.99
CA GLN A 126 9.73 -10.65 15.49
C GLN A 126 9.55 -9.20 15.07
N ALA A 127 8.38 -8.89 14.50
CA ALA A 127 8.06 -7.51 14.20
C ALA A 127 8.06 -6.75 15.53
N LYS A 128 8.91 -5.73 15.66
CA LYS A 128 8.80 -4.80 16.77
C LYS A 128 7.41 -4.18 16.72
N LEU A 129 6.65 -4.29 17.81
CA LEU A 129 5.47 -3.46 18.03
C LEU A 129 5.99 -2.02 18.00
N SER A 130 5.79 -1.35 16.87
CA SER A 130 6.15 0.04 16.71
C SER A 130 4.93 0.81 17.17
N ASP A 131 5.01 1.47 18.33
CA ASP A 131 3.95 2.35 18.83
C ASP A 131 3.52 3.36 17.76
N GLU A 132 4.46 3.83 16.95
CA GLU A 132 4.22 4.69 15.79
C GLU A 132 3.32 4.05 14.70
N ASN A 133 3.28 2.72 14.54
CA ASN A 133 2.29 2.09 13.65
C ASN A 133 0.86 2.20 14.21
N ALA A 134 0.71 2.10 15.53
CA ALA A 134 -0.58 2.30 16.18
C ALA A 134 -1.01 3.76 16.08
N GLU A 135 -0.07 4.70 16.25
CA GLU A 135 -0.31 6.13 16.03
C GLU A 135 -0.74 6.43 14.58
N ILE A 136 -0.03 5.87 13.59
CA ILE A 136 -0.42 5.99 12.17
C ILE A 136 -1.84 5.45 11.96
N ALA A 137 -2.14 4.26 12.50
CA ALA A 137 -3.44 3.63 12.34
C ALA A 137 -4.56 4.50 12.94
N ASP A 138 -4.35 4.99 14.15
CA ASP A 138 -5.30 5.84 14.86
C ASP A 138 -5.56 7.17 14.12
N TRP A 139 -4.51 7.82 13.61
CA TRP A 139 -4.68 9.01 12.76
C TRP A 139 -5.44 8.72 11.48
N LEU A 140 -5.16 7.61 10.80
CA LEU A 140 -5.86 7.24 9.57
C LEU A 140 -7.34 6.97 9.84
N LEU A 141 -7.67 6.32 10.97
CA LEU A 141 -9.06 6.10 11.38
C LEU A 141 -9.77 7.43 11.67
N ARG A 142 -9.15 8.31 12.45
CA ARG A 142 -9.69 9.66 12.74
C ARG A 142 -9.96 10.43 11.45
N LEU A 143 -8.99 10.49 10.53
CA LEU A 143 -9.15 11.20 9.26
C LEU A 143 -10.22 10.59 8.37
N SER A 144 -10.34 9.27 8.31
CA SER A 144 -11.36 8.61 7.51
C SER A 144 -12.77 8.76 8.08
N ASP A 145 -12.91 8.87 9.41
CA ASP A 145 -14.19 9.14 10.06
C ASP A 145 -14.62 10.61 9.88
N THR A 146 -13.71 11.55 10.12
CA THR A 146 -13.97 12.99 9.94
C THR A 146 -14.19 13.34 8.46
N HIS A 147 -13.37 12.80 7.56
CA HIS A 147 -13.42 13.10 6.12
C HIS A 147 -13.75 11.86 5.30
N LYS A 148 -15.02 11.44 5.34
CA LYS A 148 -15.54 10.21 4.70
C LYS A 148 -15.24 10.04 3.20
N ARG A 149 -14.92 11.13 2.50
CA ARG A 149 -14.61 11.14 1.06
C ARG A 149 -13.12 11.20 0.76
N TRP A 150 -12.26 11.35 1.77
CA TRP A 150 -10.83 11.38 1.55
C TRP A 150 -10.30 9.98 1.28
N GLY A 151 -9.62 9.85 0.14
CA GLY A 151 -8.81 8.67 -0.13
C GLY A 151 -7.42 8.79 0.50
N PHE A 152 -6.67 7.69 0.48
CA PHE A 152 -5.31 7.61 1.01
C PHE A 152 -4.41 8.81 0.66
N GLY A 153 -4.45 9.31 -0.58
CA GLY A 153 -3.61 10.42 -1.01
C GLY A 153 -3.84 11.70 -0.20
N LEU A 154 -5.10 12.03 0.10
CA LEU A 154 -5.42 13.21 0.92
C LEU A 154 -5.03 12.98 2.37
N CYS A 155 -5.34 11.81 2.94
CA CYS A 155 -4.94 11.49 4.32
C CYS A 155 -3.41 11.57 4.49
N PHE A 156 -2.65 11.01 3.55
CA PHE A 156 -1.19 11.06 3.60
C PHE A 156 -0.65 12.49 3.48
N LEU A 157 -1.17 13.29 2.56
CA LEU A 157 -0.76 14.68 2.41
C LEU A 157 -1.10 15.51 3.65
N TYR A 158 -2.24 15.26 4.29
CA TYR A 158 -2.60 15.91 5.54
C TYR A 158 -1.58 15.57 6.64
N LEU A 159 -1.28 14.29 6.83
CA LEU A 159 -0.31 13.86 7.83
C LEU A 159 1.08 14.43 7.56
N ARG A 160 1.49 14.48 6.29
CA ARG A 160 2.81 14.97 5.88
C ARG A 160 2.95 16.49 5.98
N ASN A 161 2.02 17.22 5.37
CA ASN A 161 2.17 18.66 5.16
C ASN A 161 1.51 19.50 6.25
N ILE A 162 0.46 18.97 6.90
CA ILE A 162 -0.32 19.73 7.89
C ILE A 162 0.09 19.35 9.29
N LYS A 163 0.18 18.05 9.59
CA LYS A 163 0.70 17.56 10.88
C LYS A 163 2.23 17.47 10.95
N GLY A 164 2.91 17.52 9.80
CA GLY A 164 4.38 17.54 9.75
C GLY A 164 5.04 16.18 9.96
N TYR A 165 4.31 15.07 9.86
CA TYR A 165 4.86 13.75 10.13
C TYR A 165 5.91 13.31 9.09
N GLY A 166 7.03 12.78 9.59
CA GLY A 166 8.15 12.26 8.82
C GLY A 166 7.90 10.92 8.12
N TRP A 167 6.72 10.33 8.27
CA TRP A 167 6.47 8.92 7.96
C TRP A 167 6.63 8.55 6.49
N ASN A 168 7.18 7.36 6.26
CA ASN A 168 7.36 6.82 4.92
C ASN A 168 6.01 6.49 4.26
N HIS A 169 5.79 7.02 3.06
CA HIS A 169 4.58 6.79 2.26
C HIS A 169 4.19 5.30 2.13
N LYS A 170 5.14 4.40 1.83
CA LYS A 170 4.85 2.97 1.65
C LYS A 170 4.37 2.32 2.95
N ARG A 171 4.90 2.78 4.09
CA ARG A 171 4.52 2.30 5.43
C ARG A 171 3.10 2.73 5.78
N VAL A 172 2.78 4.01 5.62
CA VAL A 172 1.42 4.53 5.86
C VAL A 172 0.41 3.85 4.93
N TYR A 173 0.76 3.67 3.65
CA TYR A 173 -0.11 2.98 2.69
C TYR A 173 -0.38 1.52 3.07
N ARG A 174 0.63 0.80 3.57
CA ARG A 174 0.46 -0.57 4.04
C ARG A 174 -0.55 -0.62 5.19
N ILE A 175 -0.41 0.24 6.19
CA ILE A 175 -1.32 0.31 7.35
C ILE A 175 -2.73 0.70 6.89
N TYR A 176 -2.88 1.69 6.03
CA TYR A 176 -4.16 2.08 5.44
C TYR A 176 -4.88 0.92 4.74
N ARG A 177 -4.13 0.05 4.04
CA ARG A 177 -4.68 -1.15 3.40
C ARG A 177 -5.02 -2.25 4.39
N GLU A 178 -4.23 -2.42 5.45
CA GLU A 178 -4.51 -3.37 6.53
C GLU A 178 -5.78 -3.00 7.31
N LEU A 179 -6.07 -1.70 7.44
CA LEU A 179 -7.32 -1.16 8.00
C LEU A 179 -8.50 -1.20 7.02
N GLU A 180 -8.30 -1.68 5.78
CA GLU A 180 -9.33 -1.78 4.74
C GLU A 180 -10.05 -0.45 4.40
N LEU A 181 -9.43 0.70 4.67
CA LEU A 181 -10.03 2.03 4.49
C LEU A 181 -10.19 2.48 3.03
N ASN A 182 -9.91 1.61 2.06
CA ASN A 182 -9.97 1.97 0.65
C ASN A 182 -11.41 2.27 0.23
N LEU A 183 -11.61 3.47 -0.31
CA LEU A 183 -12.90 3.83 -0.90
C LEU A 183 -13.26 2.84 -2.02
N ARG A 184 -14.49 2.30 -1.95
CA ARG A 184 -14.99 1.36 -2.96
C ARG A 184 -15.25 2.11 -4.28
N ILE A 185 -14.27 2.06 -5.18
CA ILE A 185 -14.38 2.64 -6.51
C ILE A 185 -14.90 1.57 -7.48
N LYS A 186 -16.08 1.79 -8.06
CA LYS A 186 -16.53 0.97 -9.19
C LYS A 186 -15.61 1.26 -10.39
N PRO A 187 -14.91 0.26 -10.96
CA PRO A 187 -14.05 0.48 -12.11
C PRO A 187 -14.89 0.94 -13.29
N ARG A 188 -14.66 2.18 -13.76
CA ARG A 188 -15.29 2.68 -14.97
C ARG A 188 -14.52 2.15 -16.18
N ARG A 189 -15.23 1.79 -17.25
CA ARG A 189 -14.64 1.50 -18.55
C ARG A 189 -13.79 2.70 -18.97
N ARG A 190 -12.48 2.51 -19.15
CA ARG A 190 -11.57 3.60 -19.55
C ARG A 190 -11.88 3.98 -20.99
N ILE A 191 -12.66 5.04 -21.17
CA ILE A 191 -12.78 5.72 -22.46
C ILE A 191 -11.48 6.49 -22.67
N LYS A 192 -10.81 6.27 -23.81
CA LYS A 192 -9.69 7.11 -24.24
C LYS A 192 -10.25 8.52 -24.44
N ARG A 193 -9.89 9.45 -23.56
CA ARG A 193 -10.23 10.87 -23.70
C ARG A 193 -8.99 11.58 -24.20
N ASP A 194 -9.17 12.50 -25.14
CA ASP A 194 -8.09 13.40 -25.52
C ASP A 194 -7.68 14.21 -24.29
N LYS A 195 -6.37 14.44 -24.18
CA LYS A 195 -5.81 15.23 -23.08
C LYS A 195 -6.25 16.68 -23.33
N PRO A 196 -7.12 17.26 -22.47
CA PRO A 196 -7.54 18.64 -22.68
C PRO A 196 -6.30 19.55 -22.63
N GLU A 197 -6.31 20.62 -23.43
CA GLU A 197 -5.29 21.67 -23.34
C GLU A 197 -5.22 22.21 -21.92
N ALA A 198 -4.01 22.42 -21.42
CA ALA A 198 -3.80 22.95 -20.09
C ALA A 198 -4.23 24.42 -20.07
N LEU A 199 -5.21 24.74 -19.22
CA LEU A 199 -5.49 26.13 -18.86
C LEU A 199 -4.23 26.77 -18.25
N SER A 200 -3.91 27.99 -18.68
CA SER A 200 -2.89 28.80 -18.03
C SER A 200 -3.33 29.09 -16.59
N VAL A 201 -2.53 28.64 -15.62
CA VAL A 201 -2.68 29.04 -14.23
C VAL A 201 -2.18 30.49 -14.13
N PRO A 202 -2.93 31.42 -13.53
CA PRO A 202 -2.41 32.76 -13.26
C PRO A 202 -1.18 32.71 -12.35
N ASP A 203 -0.34 33.74 -12.35
CA ASP A 203 0.91 33.78 -11.58
C ASP A 203 0.74 34.39 -10.19
N LYS A 204 -0.35 35.14 -9.98
CA LYS A 204 -0.62 35.88 -8.73
C LYS A 204 -2.09 35.77 -8.33
N ILE A 205 -2.34 35.95 -7.04
CA ILE A 205 -3.70 36.14 -6.51
C ILE A 205 -4.45 37.25 -7.22
N ASN A 206 -5.77 37.15 -7.25
CA ASN A 206 -6.65 38.17 -7.81
C ASN A 206 -6.36 38.53 -9.28
N GLN A 207 -5.63 37.72 -10.03
CA GLN A 207 -5.54 37.91 -11.48
C GLN A 207 -6.83 37.44 -12.16
N VAL A 208 -7.26 36.22 -11.85
CA VAL A 208 -8.50 35.64 -12.39
C VAL A 208 -9.25 34.95 -11.27
N TRP A 209 -10.52 35.29 -11.10
CA TRP A 209 -11.46 34.49 -10.32
C TRP A 209 -12.34 33.70 -11.27
N SER A 210 -12.62 32.44 -10.93
CA SER A 210 -13.63 31.65 -11.60
C SER A 210 -14.87 31.56 -10.73
N MET A 211 -16.05 31.73 -11.32
CA MET A 211 -17.31 31.58 -10.60
C MET A 211 -18.30 30.69 -11.36
N ASP A 212 -19.16 30.01 -10.61
CA ASP A 212 -20.16 29.09 -11.15
C ASP A 212 -21.29 28.85 -10.13
N PHE A 213 -22.41 28.33 -10.60
CA PHE A 213 -23.52 27.92 -9.76
C PHE A 213 -23.60 26.40 -9.60
N MET A 214 -24.10 25.95 -8.46
CA MET A 214 -24.64 24.59 -8.33
C MET A 214 -26.07 24.63 -7.81
N SER A 215 -26.81 23.56 -8.04
CA SER A 215 -28.14 23.35 -7.49
C SER A 215 -28.19 22.08 -6.66
N ASP A 216 -29.05 22.10 -5.65
CA ASP A 216 -29.44 20.98 -4.79
C ASP A 216 -30.89 21.19 -4.30
N SER A 217 -31.35 20.42 -3.32
CA SER A 217 -32.69 20.52 -2.74
C SER A 217 -32.67 20.41 -1.21
N LEU A 218 -33.59 21.12 -0.56
CA LEU A 218 -33.91 20.92 0.84
C LEU A 218 -34.72 19.61 1.02
N ILE A 219 -34.81 19.14 2.25
CA ILE A 219 -35.59 17.93 2.62
C ILE A 219 -37.08 18.07 2.22
N ASP A 220 -37.62 19.30 2.23
CA ASP A 220 -38.99 19.59 1.83
C ASP A 220 -39.21 19.72 0.30
N GLY A 221 -38.16 19.49 -0.50
CA GLY A 221 -38.22 19.52 -1.96
C GLY A 221 -38.02 20.89 -2.60
N ARG A 222 -37.89 21.97 -1.82
CA ARG A 222 -37.54 23.29 -2.38
C ARG A 222 -36.12 23.26 -2.94
N SER A 223 -35.93 23.89 -4.09
CA SER A 223 -34.60 23.99 -4.71
C SER A 223 -33.71 24.95 -3.93
N LEU A 224 -32.47 24.52 -3.73
CA LEU A 224 -31.36 25.27 -3.16
C LEU A 224 -30.37 25.59 -4.29
N ARG A 225 -29.85 26.81 -4.33
CA ARG A 225 -28.77 27.20 -5.23
C ARG A 225 -27.56 27.66 -4.43
N THR A 226 -26.38 27.40 -5.00
CA THR A 226 -25.10 27.84 -4.46
C THR A 226 -24.37 28.66 -5.51
N PHE A 227 -23.77 29.77 -5.10
CA PHE A 227 -22.87 30.59 -5.91
C PHE A 227 -21.46 30.48 -5.34
N ASN A 228 -20.55 29.94 -6.16
CA ASN A 228 -19.19 29.65 -5.74
C ASN A 228 -18.22 30.54 -6.49
N VAL A 229 -17.24 31.08 -5.77
CA VAL A 229 -16.16 31.88 -6.32
C VAL A 229 -14.82 31.28 -5.88
N LEU A 230 -13.89 31.14 -6.81
CA LEU A 230 -12.58 30.53 -6.62
C LEU A 230 -11.49 31.43 -7.19
N ASP A 231 -10.37 31.57 -6.49
CA ASP A 231 -9.14 32.16 -7.05
C ASP A 231 -8.38 31.11 -7.88
N ASP A 232 -8.13 31.42 -9.15
CA ASP A 232 -7.51 30.50 -10.10
C ASP A 232 -6.02 30.26 -9.84
N PHE A 233 -5.34 31.10 -9.05
CA PHE A 233 -3.94 30.92 -8.69
C PHE A 233 -3.80 29.85 -7.59
N ASN A 234 -4.27 30.15 -6.38
CA ASN A 234 -4.04 29.32 -5.20
C ASN A 234 -5.14 28.29 -4.91
N ARG A 235 -6.20 28.24 -5.72
CA ARG A 235 -7.35 27.35 -5.53
C ARG A 235 -8.15 27.62 -4.27
N GLU A 236 -8.08 28.84 -3.74
CA GLU A 236 -8.85 29.21 -2.56
C GLU A 236 -10.30 29.51 -2.95
N GLY A 237 -11.23 28.90 -2.21
CA GLY A 237 -12.64 29.22 -2.35
C GLY A 237 -12.92 30.54 -1.63
N LEU A 238 -13.33 31.56 -2.36
CA LEU A 238 -13.52 32.91 -1.84
C LEU A 238 -14.91 33.09 -1.22
N ALA A 239 -15.90 32.41 -1.80
CA ALA A 239 -17.27 32.39 -1.28
C ALA A 239 -18.00 31.14 -1.74
N VAL A 240 -18.94 30.69 -0.91
CA VAL A 240 -19.98 29.71 -1.19
C VAL A 240 -21.27 30.28 -0.62
N ASP A 241 -21.97 31.08 -1.41
CA ASP A 241 -23.23 31.69 -1.00
C ASP A 241 -24.40 30.78 -1.35
N VAL A 242 -25.29 30.57 -0.38
CA VAL A 242 -26.38 29.60 -0.49
C VAL A 242 -27.72 30.30 -0.27
N ASP A 243 -28.65 30.13 -1.20
CA ASP A 243 -30.00 30.68 -1.11
C ASP A 243 -30.99 29.89 -1.99
N LEU A 244 -32.29 30.14 -1.89
CA LEU A 244 -33.29 29.55 -2.81
C LEU A 244 -33.20 30.15 -4.21
N SER A 245 -32.81 31.42 -4.30
CA SER A 245 -32.64 32.14 -5.55
C SER A 245 -31.45 33.09 -5.45
N LEU A 246 -30.65 33.15 -6.52
CA LEU A 246 -29.44 33.97 -6.57
C LEU A 246 -29.53 34.93 -7.77
N PRO A 247 -30.38 35.98 -7.70
CA PRO A 247 -30.46 36.98 -8.74
C PRO A 247 -29.15 37.78 -8.84
N CYS A 248 -28.93 38.45 -9.97
CA CYS A 248 -27.71 39.21 -10.23
C CYS A 248 -27.33 40.19 -9.09
N ALA A 249 -28.29 40.87 -8.47
CA ALA A 249 -28.03 41.78 -7.34
C ALA A 249 -27.44 41.07 -6.11
N ARG A 250 -27.77 39.80 -5.88
CA ARG A 250 -27.16 38.99 -4.81
C ARG A 250 -25.73 38.59 -5.18
N VAL A 251 -25.51 38.16 -6.41
CA VAL A 251 -24.18 37.83 -6.96
C VAL A 251 -23.23 39.02 -6.83
N ILE A 252 -23.67 40.22 -7.25
CA ILE A 252 -22.87 41.45 -7.14
C ILE A 252 -22.49 41.72 -5.69
N ARG A 253 -23.46 41.65 -4.76
CA ARG A 253 -23.20 41.85 -3.33
C ARG A 253 -22.17 40.86 -2.78
N SER A 254 -22.25 39.60 -3.20
CA SER A 254 -21.27 38.58 -2.84
C SER A 254 -19.87 38.95 -3.33
N LEU A 255 -19.75 39.35 -4.59
CA LEU A 255 -18.48 39.77 -5.17
C LEU A 255 -17.92 41.03 -4.48
N GLU A 256 -18.77 42.02 -4.19
CA GLU A 256 -18.37 43.24 -3.46
C GLU A 256 -17.83 42.92 -2.07
N ARG A 257 -18.48 42.01 -1.33
CA ARG A 257 -17.98 41.54 -0.03
C ARG A 257 -16.60 40.90 -0.16
N ILE A 258 -16.37 40.08 -1.20
CA ILE A 258 -15.05 39.48 -1.42
C ILE A 258 -14.01 40.55 -1.75
N ILE A 259 -14.36 41.50 -2.61
CA ILE A 259 -13.47 42.61 -2.99
C ILE A 259 -13.09 43.45 -1.77
N GLU A 260 -14.00 43.66 -0.83
CA GLU A 260 -13.76 44.45 0.38
C GLU A 260 -12.64 43.86 1.26
N TRP A 261 -12.65 42.54 1.50
CA TRP A 261 -11.64 41.92 2.39
C TRP A 261 -10.41 41.37 1.66
N ARG A 262 -10.53 40.99 0.38
CA ARG A 262 -9.45 40.36 -0.40
C ARG A 262 -8.78 41.30 -1.40
N GLY A 263 -9.50 42.32 -1.85
CA GLY A 263 -9.13 43.13 -2.99
C GLY A 263 -9.75 42.65 -4.31
N LYS A 264 -9.61 43.49 -5.34
CA LYS A 264 -10.30 43.37 -6.62
C LYS A 264 -9.56 42.46 -7.61
N PRO A 265 -10.27 41.59 -8.36
CA PRO A 265 -9.64 40.81 -9.41
C PRO A 265 -9.41 41.62 -10.70
N LEU A 266 -8.44 41.22 -11.53
CA LEU A 266 -8.30 41.78 -12.88
C LEU A 266 -9.38 41.25 -13.84
N ALA A 267 -9.72 39.96 -13.70
CA ALA A 267 -10.75 39.33 -14.50
C ALA A 267 -11.60 38.33 -13.71
N ILE A 268 -12.84 38.14 -14.13
CA ILE A 268 -13.73 37.10 -13.64
C ILE A 268 -14.15 36.22 -14.81
N ARG A 269 -13.93 34.91 -14.68
CA ARG A 269 -14.34 33.88 -15.62
C ARG A 269 -15.69 33.31 -15.21
N CYS A 270 -16.62 33.26 -16.15
CA CYS A 270 -17.95 32.69 -15.93
C CYS A 270 -18.48 32.00 -17.18
N ASP A 271 -19.52 31.18 -16.99
CA ASP A 271 -20.24 30.59 -18.10
C ASP A 271 -21.23 31.58 -18.74
N ASN A 272 -21.89 31.14 -19.81
CA ASN A 272 -22.91 31.92 -20.51
C ASN A 272 -24.30 31.71 -19.89
N GLY A 273 -24.39 31.43 -18.58
CA GLY A 273 -25.66 31.34 -17.89
C GLY A 273 -26.45 32.66 -18.00
N PRO A 274 -27.79 32.62 -18.14
CA PRO A 274 -28.62 33.82 -18.19
C PRO A 274 -28.43 34.72 -16.95
N GLU A 275 -28.03 34.15 -15.81
CA GLU A 275 -27.68 34.89 -14.60
C GLU A 275 -26.44 35.79 -14.76
N TYR A 276 -25.46 35.38 -15.59
CA TYR A 276 -24.20 36.11 -15.81
C TYR A 276 -24.20 36.99 -17.08
N ILE A 277 -25.18 36.79 -17.96
CA ILE A 277 -25.37 37.60 -19.18
C ILE A 277 -26.13 38.90 -18.89
N SER A 278 -26.70 39.05 -17.69
CA SER A 278 -27.45 40.26 -17.32
C SER A 278 -26.63 41.54 -17.54
N GLN A 279 -27.28 42.55 -18.13
CA GLN A 279 -26.67 43.85 -18.36
C GLN A 279 -26.17 44.49 -17.06
N THR A 280 -26.82 44.19 -15.94
CA THR A 280 -26.45 44.66 -14.60
C THR A 280 -25.05 44.19 -14.20
N LEU A 281 -24.71 42.91 -14.38
CA LEU A 281 -23.38 42.39 -14.03
C LEU A 281 -22.28 43.00 -14.93
N LYS A 282 -22.57 43.14 -16.23
CA LYS A 282 -21.66 43.80 -17.18
C LYS A 282 -21.38 45.26 -16.80
N ASN A 283 -22.44 46.00 -16.46
CA ASN A 283 -22.32 47.40 -16.04
C ASN A 283 -21.50 47.51 -14.74
N TRP A 284 -21.79 46.66 -13.75
CA TRP A 284 -21.03 46.61 -12.50
C TRP A 284 -19.55 46.27 -12.75
N ALA A 285 -19.25 45.26 -13.57
CA ALA A 285 -17.88 44.88 -13.88
C ALA A 285 -17.12 46.00 -14.60
N ASN A 286 -17.76 46.70 -15.54
CA ASN A 286 -17.19 47.87 -16.21
C ASN A 286 -16.91 49.02 -15.24
N GLN A 287 -17.84 49.31 -14.31
CA GLN A 287 -17.66 50.31 -13.26
C GLN A 287 -16.49 49.96 -12.35
N GLN A 288 -16.36 48.67 -11.98
CA GLN A 288 -15.25 48.16 -11.19
C GLN A 288 -13.96 47.98 -12.00
N GLN A 289 -13.97 48.19 -13.32
CA GLN A 289 -12.83 47.90 -14.21
C GLN A 289 -12.34 46.44 -14.11
N ILE A 290 -13.27 45.50 -14.05
CA ILE A 290 -13.02 44.05 -14.01
C ILE A 290 -13.39 43.46 -15.38
N ASN A 291 -12.48 42.70 -15.99
CA ASN A 291 -12.75 42.04 -17.26
C ASN A 291 -13.61 40.79 -17.09
N LEU A 292 -14.74 40.66 -17.80
CA LEU A 292 -15.57 39.45 -17.80
C LEU A 292 -15.14 38.50 -18.93
N LEU A 293 -14.62 37.35 -18.55
CA LEU A 293 -14.16 36.28 -19.45
C LEU A 293 -15.23 35.20 -19.59
N TYR A 294 -16.05 35.31 -20.64
CA TYR A 294 -17.06 34.30 -20.96
C TYR A 294 -16.43 33.08 -21.63
N ILE A 295 -16.76 31.88 -21.15
CA ILE A 295 -16.33 30.64 -21.81
C ILE A 295 -17.05 30.43 -23.14
N GLN A 296 -16.42 29.70 -24.06
CA GLN A 296 -17.04 29.33 -25.32
C GLN A 296 -18.16 28.31 -25.11
N PRO A 297 -19.34 28.46 -25.75
CA PRO A 297 -20.39 27.46 -25.71
C PRO A 297 -19.86 26.07 -26.08
N GLY A 298 -20.19 25.07 -25.25
CA GLY A 298 -19.74 23.69 -25.45
C GLY A 298 -18.30 23.39 -25.02
N LYS A 299 -17.57 24.32 -24.39
CA LYS A 299 -16.21 24.11 -23.85
C LYS A 299 -16.13 24.28 -22.32
N PRO A 300 -16.76 23.37 -21.54
CA PRO A 300 -16.70 23.37 -20.07
C PRO A 300 -15.26 23.32 -19.52
N THR A 301 -14.34 22.72 -20.28
CA THR A 301 -12.92 22.65 -19.94
C THR A 301 -12.27 24.01 -19.73
N GLN A 302 -12.84 25.10 -20.26
CA GLN A 302 -12.33 26.45 -20.02
C GLN A 302 -12.60 26.96 -18.60
N ASN A 303 -13.54 26.36 -17.86
CA ASN A 303 -13.84 26.66 -16.47
C ASN A 303 -13.41 25.51 -15.51
N ALA A 304 -12.41 24.72 -15.89
CA ALA A 304 -12.10 23.45 -15.22
C ALA A 304 -11.74 23.61 -13.72
N TYR A 305 -11.26 24.77 -13.29
CA TYR A 305 -10.87 25.02 -11.91
C TYR A 305 -12.09 25.08 -10.97
N ILE A 306 -13.06 25.94 -11.28
CA ILE A 306 -14.31 25.98 -10.52
C ILE A 306 -15.13 24.69 -10.69
N GLU A 307 -15.10 24.04 -11.86
CA GLU A 307 -15.75 22.73 -12.01
C GLU A 307 -15.17 21.67 -11.07
N ARG A 308 -13.85 21.68 -10.88
CA ARG A 308 -13.17 20.78 -9.94
C ARG A 308 -13.49 21.15 -8.49
N PHE A 309 -13.56 22.44 -8.17
CA PHE A 309 -14.03 22.93 -6.87
C PHE A 309 -15.46 22.45 -6.60
N ASN A 310 -16.38 22.70 -7.52
CA ASN A 310 -17.79 22.31 -7.47
C ASN A 310 -17.97 20.81 -7.29
N ARG A 311 -17.18 19.98 -7.98
CA ARG A 311 -17.18 18.53 -7.76
C ARG A 311 -16.76 18.15 -6.33
N THR A 312 -15.80 18.88 -5.77
CA THR A 312 -15.32 18.66 -4.40
C THR A 312 -16.37 19.10 -3.40
N ALA A 313 -16.92 20.31 -3.54
CA ALA A 313 -18.03 20.83 -2.75
C ALA A 313 -19.24 19.89 -2.77
N ARG A 314 -19.60 19.37 -3.95
CA ARG A 314 -20.69 18.40 -4.06
C ARG A 314 -20.41 17.13 -3.27
N HIS A 315 -19.27 16.49 -3.49
CA HIS A 315 -19.01 15.19 -2.87
C HIS A 315 -18.73 15.29 -1.35
N GLU A 316 -18.04 16.34 -0.92
CA GLU A 316 -17.54 16.52 0.45
C GLU A 316 -18.45 17.37 1.33
N TRP A 317 -19.42 18.09 0.76
CA TRP A 317 -20.40 18.87 1.51
C TRP A 317 -21.83 18.51 1.11
N LEU A 318 -22.28 18.81 -0.11
CA LEU A 318 -23.70 18.62 -0.48
C LEU A 318 -24.18 17.17 -0.30
N ASP A 319 -23.49 16.20 -0.89
CA ASP A 319 -23.86 14.78 -0.85
C ASP A 319 -23.76 14.14 0.55
N LEU A 320 -23.15 14.83 1.52
CA LEU A 320 -22.99 14.34 2.90
C LEU A 320 -24.05 14.86 3.86
N HIS A 321 -24.87 15.82 3.45
CA HIS A 321 -25.81 16.50 4.34
C HIS A 321 -27.23 16.47 3.77
N LEU A 322 -28.22 16.38 4.67
CA LEU A 322 -29.61 16.62 4.35
C LEU A 322 -30.00 17.97 4.96
N PHE A 323 -30.37 18.93 4.13
CA PHE A 323 -30.61 20.31 4.57
C PHE A 323 -32.08 20.51 4.96
N GLY A 324 -32.33 20.78 6.25
CA GLY A 324 -33.66 21.15 6.75
C GLY A 324 -33.98 22.64 6.59
N SER A 325 -32.98 23.49 6.42
CA SER A 325 -33.17 24.93 6.18
C SER A 325 -32.00 25.56 5.42
N ILE A 326 -32.25 26.72 4.80
CA ILE A 326 -31.22 27.52 4.13
C ILE A 326 -30.15 27.95 5.13
N LYS A 327 -30.54 28.37 6.34
CA LYS A 327 -29.61 28.80 7.38
C LYS A 327 -28.64 27.68 7.77
N GLN A 328 -29.15 26.45 7.89
CA GLN A 328 -28.30 25.28 8.11
C GLN A 328 -27.34 25.05 6.95
N ALA A 329 -27.83 25.14 5.71
CA ALA A 329 -26.98 24.99 4.52
C ALA A 329 -25.87 26.05 4.45
N GLN A 330 -26.19 27.32 4.75
CA GLN A 330 -25.22 28.43 4.81
C GLN A 330 -24.15 28.22 5.90
N GLN A 331 -24.56 27.76 7.08
CA GLN A 331 -23.62 27.46 8.17
C GLN A 331 -22.64 26.36 7.75
N LEU A 332 -23.16 25.22 7.25
CA LEU A 332 -22.33 24.11 6.80
C LEU A 332 -21.44 24.48 5.61
N ALA A 333 -21.92 25.34 4.70
CA ALA A 333 -21.11 25.89 3.62
C ALA A 333 -19.90 26.68 4.16
N THR A 334 -20.13 27.51 5.18
CA THR A 334 -19.08 28.33 5.81
C THR A 334 -18.04 27.45 6.50
N GLU A 335 -18.48 26.48 7.30
CA GLU A 335 -17.60 25.51 7.99
C GLU A 335 -16.79 24.68 6.99
N TRP A 336 -17.44 24.20 5.93
CA TRP A 336 -16.79 23.45 4.88
C TRP A 336 -15.78 24.29 4.10
N LEU A 337 -16.12 25.53 3.74
CA LEU A 337 -15.22 26.43 3.02
C LEU A 337 -13.97 26.76 3.84
N TRP A 338 -14.14 26.98 5.15
CA TRP A 338 -13.01 27.18 6.05
C TRP A 338 -12.10 25.95 6.07
N THR A 339 -12.68 24.75 6.22
CA THR A 339 -11.93 23.48 6.19
C THR A 339 -11.20 23.28 4.86
N TYR A 340 -11.88 23.56 3.75
CA TYR A 340 -11.34 23.49 2.40
C TYR A 340 -10.09 24.38 2.23
N ASN A 341 -10.15 25.62 2.72
CA ASN A 341 -9.08 26.60 2.56
C ASN A 341 -7.90 26.40 3.54
N ASN A 342 -8.17 25.94 4.76
CA ASN A 342 -7.19 25.93 5.84
C ASN A 342 -6.61 24.53 6.15
N GLU A 343 -7.38 23.47 5.90
CA GLU A 343 -7.02 22.11 6.34
C GLU A 343 -7.00 21.08 5.23
N ARG A 344 -7.74 21.29 4.14
CA ARG A 344 -7.81 20.29 3.08
C ARG A 344 -6.55 20.34 2.21
N PRO A 345 -5.82 19.23 2.00
CA PRO A 345 -4.69 19.20 1.06
C PRO A 345 -5.15 19.29 -0.40
N HIS A 346 -4.42 20.04 -1.23
CA HIS A 346 -4.68 20.15 -2.67
C HIS A 346 -3.54 19.62 -3.52
N THR A 347 -3.76 18.48 -4.20
CA THR A 347 -2.74 17.86 -5.07
C THR A 347 -2.26 18.77 -6.20
N ALA A 348 -3.09 19.71 -6.66
CA ALA A 348 -2.73 20.64 -7.73
C ALA A 348 -1.69 21.70 -7.32
N ILE A 349 -1.58 21.98 -6.02
CA ILE A 349 -0.67 23.00 -5.46
C ILE A 349 0.35 22.35 -4.51
N GLY A 350 0.80 21.13 -4.80
CA GLY A 350 1.82 20.45 -3.99
C GLY A 350 1.30 19.76 -2.72
N GLY A 351 -0.01 19.68 -2.53
CA GLY A 351 -0.63 18.97 -1.41
C GLY A 351 -0.72 19.79 -0.13
N ILE A 352 -0.65 21.11 -0.21
CA ILE A 352 -0.93 22.02 0.90
C ILE A 352 -2.35 22.58 0.80
N PRO A 353 -2.91 23.14 1.90
CA PRO A 353 -4.13 23.94 1.84
C PRO A 353 -3.96 25.22 1.02
N PRO A 354 -5.02 25.73 0.36
CA PRO A 354 -4.96 26.93 -0.49
C PRO A 354 -4.35 28.16 0.18
N VAL A 355 -4.70 28.41 1.44
CA VAL A 355 -4.21 29.59 2.19
C VAL A 355 -2.70 29.53 2.38
N ARG A 356 -2.13 28.34 2.61
CA ARG A 356 -0.69 28.19 2.80
C ARG A 356 0.15 28.53 1.58
N LEU A 357 -0.44 28.56 0.38
CA LEU A 357 0.31 29.00 -0.80
C LEU A 357 0.60 30.51 -0.74
N LEU A 358 -0.22 31.28 -0.03
CA LEU A 358 -0.02 32.71 0.17
C LEU A 358 1.14 33.00 1.13
N ASP A 359 1.36 32.13 2.12
CA ASP A 359 2.44 32.28 3.10
C ASP A 359 3.83 31.97 2.51
N VAL A 360 3.88 31.26 1.38
CA VAL A 360 5.10 30.75 0.75
C VAL A 360 5.50 31.57 -0.48
N ALA A 361 4.57 32.36 -1.04
CA ALA A 361 4.76 33.21 -2.22
C ALA A 361 5.14 34.64 -1.82
#